data_AF-A0A1D3JVH7-F1
#
_entry.id   AF-A0A1D3JVH7-F1
#
_cell.length_a   1.000
_cell.length_b   1.000
_cell.length_c   1.000
_cell.angle_alpha   90.00
_cell.angle_beta   90.00
_cell.angle_gamma   90.00
#
_symmetry.space_group_name_H-M   'P 1'
#
loop_
_entity.id
_entity.type
_entity.pdbx_description
1 polymer ?
#
loop_
_entity_poly.entity_id
_entity_poly.type
_entity_poly.pdbx_seq_one_letter_code
_entity_poly.pdbx_strand_id
1 'polypeptide(L)' 'MKGPSGVMNGRIALDTRVLNYLRAHQGSTAWAMHGSVGATREEVSKACQRLKRKGLVKTSETQTTYWQAVTP' A
#
# COMPACT_ATOMS: atom_id res chain seq x y z
N MET A 1 23.45 -3.62 17.78
CA MET A 1 22.43 -2.57 17.61
C MET A 1 22.27 -2.29 16.12
N LYS A 2 21.19 -2.78 15.46
CA LYS A 2 20.87 -2.42 14.07
C LYS A 2 20.07 -1.11 14.12
N GLY A 3 20.64 -0.03 13.61
CA GLY A 3 20.02 1.29 13.63
C GLY A 3 18.67 1.34 12.87
N PRO A 4 17.85 2.38 13.12
CA PRO A 4 16.50 2.53 12.56
C PRO A 4 16.44 2.62 11.02
N SER A 5 17.57 2.81 10.32
CA SER A 5 17.62 2.98 8.86
C SER A 5 17.18 1.76 8.05
N GLY A 6 17.40 0.53 8.55
CA GLY A 6 17.01 -0.68 7.81
C GLY A 6 15.49 -0.85 7.70
N VAL A 7 14.75 -0.40 8.71
CA VAL A 7 13.29 -0.50 8.78
C VAL A 7 12.62 0.55 7.89
N MET A 8 13.21 1.75 7.78
CA MET A 8 12.71 2.82 6.90
C MET A 8 12.79 2.42 5.42
N ASN A 9 13.91 1.83 4.99
CA ASN A 9 14.06 1.36 3.61
C ASN A 9 13.06 0.25 3.26
N GLY A 10 12.81 -0.70 4.18
CA GLY A 10 11.80 -1.73 3.99
C GLY A 10 10.39 -1.18 3.84
N ARG A 11 10.04 -0.13 4.60
CA ARG A 11 8.73 0.54 4.52
C ARG A 11 8.53 1.29 3.21
N ILE A 12 9.56 2.01 2.74
CA ILE A 12 9.50 2.71 1.45
C ILE A 12 9.38 1.71 0.30
N ALA A 13 10.12 0.60 0.36
CA ALA A 13 10.01 -0.48 -0.62
C ALA A 13 8.60 -1.10 -0.63
N LEU A 14 7.98 -1.31 0.53
CA LEU A 14 6.61 -1.81 0.62
C LEU A 14 5.59 -0.83 0.03
N ASP A 15 5.68 0.46 0.37
CA ASP A 15 4.79 1.49 -0.16
C ASP A 15 4.83 1.50 -1.70
N THR A 16 6.03 1.42 -2.28
CA THR A 16 6.20 1.37 -3.75
C THR A 16 5.62 0.10 -4.36
N ARG A 17 5.81 -1.07 -3.73
CA ARG A 17 5.22 -2.34 -4.21
C ARG A 17 3.70 -2.31 -4.18
N VAL A 18 3.11 -1.82 -3.09
CA VAL A 18 1.65 -1.65 -2.96
C VAL A 18 1.12 -0.70 -4.01
N LEU A 19 1.80 0.44 -4.22
CA LEU A 19 1.40 1.41 -5.24
C LEU A 19 1.49 0.83 -6.66
N ASN A 20 2.58 0.14 -7.00
CA ASN A 20 2.73 -0.50 -8.31
C ASN A 20 1.69 -1.58 -8.53
N TYR A 21 1.36 -2.38 -7.51
CA TYR A 21 0.28 -3.35 -7.59
C TYR A 21 -1.06 -2.67 -7.89
N LEU A 22 -1.38 -1.61 -7.15
CA LEU A 22 -2.62 -0.83 -7.33
C LEU A 22 -2.68 -0.06 -8.64
N ARG A 23 -1.55 0.21 -9.30
CA ARG A 23 -1.49 0.80 -10.65
C ARG A 23 -1.66 -0.24 -11.75
N ALA A 24 -1.18 -1.46 -11.52
CA ALA A 24 -1.34 -2.57 -12.45
C ALA A 24 -2.77 -3.18 -12.43
N HIS A 25 -3.55 -2.89 -11.39
CA HIS A 25 -4.92 -3.38 -11.22
C HIS A 25 -5.90 -2.21 -11.09
N GLN A 26 -7.19 -2.42 -11.34
CA GLN A 26 -8.22 -1.37 -11.15
C GLN A 26 -8.48 -1.00 -9.66
N GLY A 27 -7.76 -1.65 -8.75
CA GLY A 27 -7.89 -1.54 -7.31
C GLY A 27 -7.86 -2.90 -6.63
N SER A 28 -7.63 -2.90 -5.33
CA SER A 28 -7.61 -4.13 -4.52
C SER A 28 -7.77 -3.84 -3.04
N THR A 29 -8.09 -4.87 -2.26
CA THR A 29 -8.17 -4.78 -0.80
C THR A 29 -6.83 -5.14 -0.18
N ALA A 30 -6.55 -4.62 1.03
CA ALA A 30 -5.33 -5.00 1.77
C ALA A 30 -5.23 -6.51 2.02
N TRP A 31 -6.38 -7.20 2.06
CA TRP A 31 -6.44 -8.66 2.19
C TRP A 31 -5.96 -9.35 0.90
N ALA A 32 -6.47 -8.94 -0.27
CA ALA A 32 -6.01 -9.52 -1.53
C ALA A 32 -4.55 -9.16 -1.85
N MET A 33 -4.09 -7.96 -1.46
CA MET A 33 -2.73 -7.51 -1.74
C MET A 33 -1.67 -8.23 -0.90
N HIS A 34 -1.96 -8.63 0.34
CA HIS A 34 -0.93 -9.11 1.28
C HIS A 34 -0.10 -10.28 0.71
N GLY A 35 -0.74 -11.21 -0.01
CA GLY A 35 -0.07 -12.33 -0.66
C GLY A 35 0.85 -11.89 -1.80
N SER A 36 0.39 -10.94 -2.62
CA SER A 36 1.12 -10.45 -3.79
C SER A 36 2.31 -9.56 -3.45
N VAL A 37 2.21 -8.72 -2.41
CA VAL A 37 3.33 -7.85 -1.99
C VAL A 37 4.28 -8.49 -0.99
N GLY A 38 3.94 -9.70 -0.48
CA GLY A 38 4.78 -10.44 0.46
C GLY A 38 4.92 -9.74 1.81
N ALA A 39 3.84 -9.13 2.30
CA ALA A 39 3.80 -8.41 3.56
C ALA A 39 2.53 -8.74 4.34
N THR A 40 2.50 -8.45 5.63
CA THR A 40 1.29 -8.69 6.42
C THR A 40 0.17 -7.72 6.03
N ARG A 41 -1.08 -8.14 6.20
CA ARG A 41 -2.27 -7.29 5.95
C ARG A 41 -2.17 -5.94 6.66
N GLU A 42 -1.64 -5.92 7.88
CA GLU A 42 -1.49 -4.71 8.69
C GLU A 42 -0.46 -3.74 8.12
N GLU A 43 0.67 -4.25 7.64
CA GLU A 43 1.69 -3.44 6.99
C GLU A 43 1.19 -2.85 5.68
N VAL A 44 0.44 -3.64 4.90
CA VAL A 44 -0.23 -3.18 3.67
C VAL A 44 -1.27 -2.11 3.99
N SER A 45 -2.10 -2.29 5.02
CA SER A 45 -3.08 -1.28 5.45
C SER A 45 -2.40 0.03 5.84
N LYS A 46 -1.32 -0.04 6.63
CA LYS A 46 -0.51 1.14 6.99
C LYS A 46 0.14 1.78 5.76
N ALA A 47 0.60 0.98 4.78
CA ALA A 47 1.14 1.48 3.51
C ALA A 47 0.08 2.22 2.69
N CYS A 48 -1.11 1.64 2.53
CA CYS A 48 -2.24 2.30 1.86
C CYS A 48 -2.61 3.62 2.52
N GLN A 49 -2.66 3.68 3.85
CA GLN A 49 -2.93 4.93 4.58
C GLN A 49 -1.83 5.98 4.37
N ARG A 50 -0.55 5.58 4.29
CA ARG A 50 0.55 6.49 3.96
C ARG A 50 0.44 7.01 2.53
N LEU A 51 0.16 6.13 1.58
CA LEU A 51 -0.03 6.50 0.17
C LEU A 51 -1.25 7.41 -0.03
N LYS A 52 -2.34 7.19 0.74
CA LYS A 52 -3.53 8.05 0.73
C LYS A 52 -3.21 9.45 1.25
N ARG A 53 -2.41 9.57 2.31
CA ARG A 53 -1.91 10.86 2.79
C ARG A 53 -1.03 11.58 1.76
N LYS A 54 -0.38 10.86 0.86
CA LYS A 54 0.40 11.42 -0.26
C LYS A 54 -0.47 11.73 -1.50
N GLY A 55 -1.76 11.41 -1.48
CA GLY A 55 -2.65 11.56 -2.63
C GLY A 55 -2.43 10.56 -3.76
N LEU A 56 -1.67 9.48 -3.53
CA LEU A 56 -1.32 8.49 -4.56
C LEU A 56 -2.34 7.36 -4.69
N VAL A 57 -3.12 7.11 -3.63
CA VAL A 57 -4.20 6.12 -3.62
C VAL A 57 -5.44 6.69 -2.95
N LYS A 58 -6.60 6.23 -3.36
CA LYS A 58 -7.89 6.55 -2.75
C LYS A 58 -8.62 5.28 -2.34
N THR A 59 -9.52 5.43 -1.39
CA THR A 59 -10.50 4.38 -1.06
C THR A 59 -11.72 4.56 -1.96
N SER A 60 -12.37 3.47 -2.37
CA SER A 60 -13.66 3.57 -3.05
C SER A 60 -14.72 4.19 -2.13
N GLU A 61 -15.63 4.97 -2.71
CA GLU A 61 -16.76 5.58 -1.98
C GLU A 61 -17.76 4.52 -1.49
N THR A 62 -17.89 3.42 -2.24
CA THR A 62 -18.81 2.32 -1.92
C THR A 62 -18.19 1.28 -0.98
N GLN A 63 -16.86 1.19 -0.94
CA GLN A 63 -16.14 0.21 -0.13
C GLN A 63 -14.85 0.82 0.43
N THR A 64 -14.88 1.19 1.70
CA THR A 64 -13.76 1.82 2.42
C THR A 64 -12.52 0.91 2.53
N THR A 65 -12.68 -0.39 2.33
CA THR A 65 -11.59 -1.39 2.31
C THR A 65 -10.98 -1.60 0.92
N TYR A 66 -11.58 -1.03 -0.12
CA TYR A 66 -11.11 -1.11 -1.50
C TYR A 66 -10.21 0.08 -1.81
N TRP A 67 -8.96 -0.21 -2.13
CA TRP A 67 -7.95 0.80 -2.45
C TRP A 67 -7.72 0.84 -3.95
N GLN A 68 -7.58 2.05 -4.50
CA GLN A 68 -7.32 2.28 -5.90
C GLN A 68 -6.17 3.27 -6.04
N ALA A 69 -5.28 3.05 -7.00
CA ALA A 69 -4.30 4.07 -7.35
C ALA A 69 -5.03 5.28 -7.94
N VAL A 70 -4.61 6.48 -7.55
CA VAL A 70 -4.97 7.71 -8.24
C VAL A 70 -4.03 7.80 -9.42
N THR A 71 -4.51 7.46 -10.61
CA THR A 71 -3.82 7.78 -11.86
C THR A 71 -3.89 9.28 -12.08
N PRO A 72 -2.76 9.93 -12.46
CA PRO A 72 -2.80 11.32 -12.90
C PRO A 72 -3.66 11.50 -14.16
#